data_AF-A0A010RML1-F1
#
_entry.id   AF-A0A010RML1-F1
#
_cell.length_a   1.000
_cell.length_b   1.000
_cell.length_c   1.000
_cell.angle_alpha   90.00
_cell.angle_beta   90.00
_cell.angle_gamma   90.00
#
_symmetry.space_group_name_H-M   'P 1'
#
loop_
_entity.id
_entity.type
_entity.pdbx_description
1 polymer ?
#
loop_
_entity_poly.entity_id
_entity_poly.type
_entity_poly.pdbx_seq_one_letter_code
_entity_poly.pdbx_strand_id
1 'polypeptide(L)'
;MSQATSTKCASRWVTRIIPLIITGTSGYATYVVVAYLGVDYLYRTRGEHGAAISTITLYLFFYLLTIATYLRTFLKIKADPGLVPLGPQAQQALRESNKKSRRRKEGDLESQPYFTGPDQDPDSPGLEGFYSKDVFACESDGRPKWCSECRNWKPDRAHHSSEVERCVRKMDHYCPWVGGMVSETSFKFFAQFTFYCTCYCAVALGQTAYCLALQVRDGTVDGRTISGVAIAGFFGLFTFLMTATSWRFILLNITNIDALRKSWVHQLAIRVPNGTRPGNSYGLITYPLPKYPQGIPTSSDATVDSETPRDRLATRTFAIVRTEPDENPWDLGYARNWTSIMGYTLIDWLLPIRGSPCANHDSMESDYEMGPLVQRLRERHGLPDPNGSSSGREMQELRDSDH
;
A
#
# COMPACT_ATOMS: atom_id res chain seq x y z
N MET A 1 0.82 7.55 32.59
CA MET A 1 0.79 7.45 31.11
C MET A 1 0.36 6.04 30.74
N SER A 2 -0.61 5.86 29.84
CA SER A 2 -1.04 4.53 29.42
C SER A 2 0.09 3.80 28.67
N GLN A 3 0.13 2.47 28.73
CA GLN A 3 1.12 1.66 28.02
C GLN A 3 1.15 1.99 26.50
N ALA A 4 -0.02 2.31 25.92
CA ALA A 4 -0.17 2.73 24.53
C ALA A 4 0.42 4.13 24.20
N THR A 5 0.46 5.05 25.16
CA THR A 5 1.11 6.37 24.95
C THR A 5 2.63 6.25 25.08
N SER A 6 3.13 5.31 25.89
CA SER A 6 4.55 5.01 26.02
C SER A 6 5.13 4.37 24.74
N THR A 7 4.44 3.38 24.15
CA THR A 7 4.88 2.72 22.91
C THR A 7 4.91 3.67 21.71
N LYS A 8 3.92 4.55 21.58
CA LYS A 8 3.90 5.62 20.55
C LYS A 8 5.08 6.58 20.69
N CYS A 9 5.44 6.95 21.93
CA CYS A 9 6.60 7.81 22.19
C CYS A 9 7.91 7.12 21.77
N ALA A 10 8.07 5.85 22.14
CA ALA A 10 9.23 5.05 21.76
C ALA A 10 9.36 4.93 20.23
N SER A 11 8.27 4.60 19.53
CA SER A 11 8.22 4.54 18.05
C SER A 11 8.70 5.84 17.40
N ARG A 12 8.27 7.00 17.92
CA ARG A 12 8.68 8.33 17.43
C ARG A 12 10.17 8.61 17.65
N TRP A 13 10.73 8.25 18.80
CA TRP A 13 12.15 8.41 19.07
C TRP A 13 13.00 7.49 18.21
N VAL A 14 12.60 6.22 18.09
CA VAL A 14 13.26 5.23 17.24
C VAL A 14 13.30 5.71 15.78
N THR A 15 12.18 6.23 15.27
CA THR A 15 12.07 6.80 13.91
C THR A 15 13.02 7.98 13.67
N ARG A 16 13.40 8.72 14.72
CA ARG A 16 14.32 9.87 14.63
C ARG A 16 15.79 9.48 14.79
N ILE A 17 16.07 8.49 15.65
CA ILE A 17 17.42 8.08 16.01
C ILE A 17 18.00 7.13 14.95
N ILE A 18 17.20 6.18 14.44
CA ILE A 18 17.67 5.17 13.49
C ILE A 18 18.34 5.78 12.26
N PRO A 19 17.79 6.81 11.58
CA PRO A 19 18.47 7.43 10.43
C PRO A 19 19.86 7.98 10.75
N LEU A 20 20.07 8.51 11.97
CA LEU A 20 21.37 9.00 12.41
C LEU A 20 22.37 7.85 12.61
N ILE A 21 21.92 6.74 13.21
CA ILE A 21 22.72 5.53 13.37
C ILE A 21 23.12 4.97 12.01
N ILE A 22 22.16 4.82 11.08
CA ILE A 22 22.43 4.33 9.71
C ILE A 22 23.49 5.21 9.04
N THR A 23 23.36 6.54 9.13
CA THR A 23 24.30 7.47 8.51
C THR A 23 25.70 7.32 9.10
N GLY A 24 25.82 7.21 10.43
CA GLY A 24 27.09 6.99 11.11
C GLY A 24 27.74 5.65 10.73
N THR A 25 26.98 4.56 10.77
CA THR A 25 27.45 3.23 10.39
C THR A 25 27.85 3.16 8.92
N SER A 26 27.08 3.79 8.02
CA SER A 26 27.39 3.86 6.59
C SER A 26 28.66 4.66 6.33
N GLY A 27 28.86 5.79 7.04
CA GLY A 27 30.08 6.58 6.96
C GLY A 27 31.31 5.81 7.42
N TYR A 28 31.21 5.07 8.53
CA TYR A 28 32.30 4.20 9.00
C TYR A 28 32.59 3.06 8.00
N ALA A 29 31.55 2.39 7.48
CA ALA A 29 31.72 1.35 6.47
C ALA A 29 32.39 1.91 5.20
N THR A 30 32.04 3.13 4.79
CA THR A 30 32.68 3.83 3.66
C THR A 30 34.16 4.06 3.91
N TYR A 31 34.52 4.54 5.10
CA TYR A 31 35.93 4.69 5.48
C TYR A 31 36.69 3.36 5.42
N VAL A 32 36.13 2.29 6.00
CA VAL A 32 36.78 0.96 6.01
C VAL A 32 36.94 0.42 4.60
N VAL A 33 35.89 0.43 3.78
CA VAL A 33 35.91 -0.19 2.45
C VAL A 33 36.73 0.65 1.47
N VAL A 34 36.52 1.96 1.40
CA VAL A 34 37.14 2.80 0.37
C VAL A 34 38.56 3.20 0.78
N ALA A 35 38.72 3.88 1.93
CA ALA A 35 40.00 4.46 2.31
C ALA A 35 40.96 3.40 2.84
N TYR A 36 40.56 2.64 3.86
CA TYR A 36 41.45 1.71 4.54
C TYR A 36 41.74 0.46 3.69
N LEU A 37 40.72 -0.26 3.24
CA LEU A 37 40.92 -1.51 2.49
C LEU A 37 41.20 -1.25 1.00
N GLY A 38 40.46 -0.35 0.36
CA GLY A 38 40.59 -0.08 -1.07
C GLY A 38 41.90 0.65 -1.40
N VAL A 39 42.10 1.83 -0.83
CA VAL A 39 43.26 2.68 -1.15
C VAL A 39 44.51 2.26 -0.39
N ASP A 40 44.47 2.14 0.93
CA ASP A 40 45.70 1.89 1.71
C ASP A 40 46.16 0.43 1.60
N TYR A 41 45.27 -0.53 1.76
CA TYR A 41 45.63 -1.95 1.74
C TYR A 41 45.80 -2.50 0.32
N LEU A 42 44.73 -2.56 -0.48
CA LEU A 42 44.79 -3.19 -1.81
C LEU A 42 45.63 -2.39 -2.81
N TYR A 43 45.38 -1.07 -2.93
CA TYR A 43 46.07 -0.26 -3.94
C TYR A 43 47.53 0.05 -3.57
N ARG A 44 47.80 0.57 -2.37
CA ARG A 44 49.15 1.02 -1.97
C ARG A 44 50.02 -0.12 -1.43
N THR A 45 49.51 -0.90 -0.48
CA THR A 45 50.33 -1.91 0.22
C THR A 45 50.53 -3.16 -0.63
N ARG A 46 49.46 -3.65 -1.27
CA ARG A 46 49.53 -4.90 -2.07
C ARG A 46 49.83 -4.68 -3.55
N GLY A 47 49.61 -3.48 -4.08
CA GLY A 47 49.74 -3.20 -5.52
C GLY A 47 48.65 -3.85 -6.38
N GLU A 48 47.54 -4.31 -5.78
CA GLU A 48 46.42 -4.94 -6.47
C GLU A 48 45.46 -3.88 -7.05
N HIS A 49 45.97 -3.05 -7.95
CA HIS A 49 45.27 -1.87 -8.46
C HIS A 49 43.93 -2.20 -9.11
N GLY A 50 43.85 -3.30 -9.87
CA GLY A 50 42.61 -3.72 -10.54
C GLY A 50 41.50 -4.09 -9.55
N ALA A 51 41.84 -4.84 -8.49
CA ALA A 51 40.90 -5.19 -7.43
C ALA A 51 40.44 -3.93 -6.69
N ALA A 52 41.37 -3.06 -6.28
CA ALA A 52 41.04 -1.82 -5.58
C ALA A 52 40.13 -0.90 -6.40
N ILE A 53 40.47 -0.62 -7.66
CA ILE A 53 39.69 0.30 -8.51
C ILE A 53 38.30 -0.26 -8.78
N SER A 54 38.20 -1.56 -9.10
CA SER A 54 36.91 -2.19 -9.42
C SER A 54 35.97 -2.22 -8.21
N THR A 55 36.43 -2.61 -7.03
CA THR A 55 35.58 -2.68 -5.85
C THR A 55 35.18 -1.29 -5.35
N ILE A 56 36.09 -0.30 -5.38
CA ILE A 56 35.75 1.10 -5.04
C ILE A 56 34.69 1.64 -6.01
N THR A 57 34.85 1.41 -7.31
CA THR A 57 33.92 1.92 -8.33
C THR A 57 32.53 1.31 -8.15
N LEU A 58 32.44 -0.02 -7.99
CA LEU A 58 31.17 -0.71 -7.75
C LEU A 58 30.53 -0.27 -6.42
N TYR A 59 31.33 -0.11 -5.37
CA TYR A 59 30.88 0.35 -4.07
C TYR A 59 30.24 1.74 -4.18
N LEU A 60 30.91 2.70 -4.80
CA LEU A 60 30.39 4.07 -4.98
C LEU A 60 29.15 4.08 -5.88
N PHE A 61 29.13 3.30 -6.95
CA PHE A 61 27.98 3.19 -7.84
C PHE A 61 26.71 2.73 -7.10
N PHE A 62 26.77 1.61 -6.39
CA PHE A 62 25.62 1.12 -5.62
C PHE A 62 25.31 1.97 -4.40
N TYR A 63 26.32 2.61 -3.80
CA TYR A 63 26.10 3.53 -2.69
C TYR A 63 25.30 4.76 -3.11
N LEU A 64 25.63 5.36 -4.26
CA LEU A 64 24.88 6.50 -4.82
C LEU A 64 23.44 6.12 -5.15
N LEU A 65 23.20 4.94 -5.75
CA LEU A 65 21.85 4.45 -6.02
C LEU A 65 21.06 4.18 -4.73
N THR A 66 21.73 3.65 -3.70
CA THR A 66 21.14 3.44 -2.37
C THR A 66 20.74 4.77 -1.73
N ILE A 67 21.60 5.79 -1.78
CA ILE A 67 21.28 7.13 -1.26
C ILE A 67 20.11 7.74 -2.04
N ALA A 68 20.14 7.68 -3.38
CA ALA A 68 19.09 8.27 -4.21
C ALA A 68 17.71 7.64 -3.95
N THR A 69 17.65 6.32 -3.84
CA THR A 69 16.41 5.57 -3.60
C THR A 69 15.93 5.69 -2.15
N TYR A 70 16.85 5.73 -1.17
CA TYR A 70 16.54 6.04 0.22
C TYR A 70 15.93 7.44 0.35
N LEU A 71 16.58 8.45 -0.23
CA LEU A 71 16.10 9.83 -0.20
C LEU A 71 14.74 9.94 -0.88
N ARG A 72 14.54 9.30 -2.03
CA ARG A 72 13.23 9.28 -2.71
C ARG A 72 12.15 8.67 -1.83
N THR A 73 12.44 7.52 -1.22
CA THR A 73 11.52 6.84 -0.30
C THR A 73 11.15 7.75 0.86
N PHE A 74 12.15 8.31 1.55
CA PHE A 74 11.96 9.23 2.66
C PHE A 74 11.11 10.44 2.27
N LEU A 75 11.45 11.11 1.17
CA LEU A 75 10.72 12.29 0.69
C LEU A 75 9.26 11.94 0.36
N LYS A 76 9.01 10.77 -0.27
CA LYS A 76 7.65 10.31 -0.55
C LYS A 76 6.86 10.05 0.72
N ILE A 77 7.45 9.35 1.69
CA ILE A 77 6.81 9.11 2.99
C ILE A 77 6.44 10.41 3.70
N LYS A 78 7.28 11.45 3.60
CA LYS A 78 7.00 12.77 4.21
C LYS A 78 5.98 13.59 3.45
N ALA A 79 6.05 13.60 2.12
CA ALA A 79 5.18 14.41 1.28
C ALA A 79 3.78 13.80 1.13
N ASP A 80 3.72 12.48 0.94
CA ASP A 80 2.48 11.75 0.67
C ASP A 80 2.61 10.29 1.16
N PRO A 81 2.26 10.03 2.45
CA PRO A 81 2.27 8.68 2.99
C PRO A 81 1.13 7.79 2.47
N GLY A 82 0.32 8.25 1.50
CA GLY A 82 -0.85 7.52 1.00
C GLY A 82 -2.05 7.59 1.96
N LEU A 83 -2.25 8.73 2.63
CA LEU A 83 -3.35 8.88 3.60
C LEU A 83 -4.70 8.99 2.89
N VAL A 84 -5.68 8.19 3.33
CA VAL A 84 -7.08 8.34 2.93
C VAL A 84 -7.65 9.60 3.59
N PRO A 85 -8.32 10.51 2.86
CA PRO A 85 -8.95 11.69 3.42
C PRO A 85 -9.83 11.37 4.64
N LEU A 86 -9.89 12.28 5.62
CA LEU A 86 -10.82 12.12 6.74
C LEU A 86 -12.25 12.37 6.27
N GLY A 87 -13.19 11.61 6.81
CA GLY A 87 -14.60 11.86 6.53
C GLY A 87 -15.05 13.20 7.13
N PRO A 88 -16.12 13.81 6.60
CA PRO A 88 -16.56 15.15 7.00
C PRO A 88 -16.79 15.30 8.51
N GLN A 89 -17.37 14.29 9.15
CA GLN A 89 -17.62 14.28 10.59
C GLN A 89 -16.33 14.27 11.43
N ALA A 90 -15.31 13.52 11.00
CA ALA A 90 -14.00 13.52 11.68
C ALA A 90 -13.27 14.86 11.47
N GLN A 91 -13.37 15.45 10.28
CA GLN A 91 -12.82 16.78 10.01
C GLN A 91 -13.47 17.85 10.90
N GLN A 92 -14.79 17.80 11.05
CA GLN A 92 -15.52 18.71 11.94
C GLN A 92 -15.09 18.54 13.40
N ALA A 93 -15.03 17.30 13.89
CA ALA A 93 -14.59 17.01 15.26
C ALA A 93 -13.16 17.51 15.54
N LEU A 94 -12.24 17.37 14.58
CA LEU A 94 -10.88 17.92 14.69
C LEU A 94 -10.84 19.45 14.67
N ARG A 95 -11.70 20.10 13.86
CA ARG A 95 -11.83 21.56 13.85
C ARG A 95 -12.37 22.06 15.19
N GLU A 96 -13.34 21.37 15.77
CA GLU A 96 -13.93 21.69 17.07
C GLU A 96 -12.96 21.43 18.22
N SER A 97 -12.21 20.32 18.21
CA SER A 97 -11.21 20.03 19.23
C SER A 97 -10.06 21.05 19.21
N ASN A 98 -9.58 21.44 18.02
CA ASN A 98 -8.57 22.50 17.88
C ASN A 98 -9.10 23.86 18.36
N LYS A 99 -10.38 24.17 18.15
CA LYS A 99 -11.03 25.38 18.70
C LYS A 99 -11.18 25.31 20.23
N LYS A 100 -11.52 24.16 20.79
CA LYS A 100 -11.62 23.93 22.26
C LYS A 100 -10.26 23.96 22.96
N SER A 101 -9.23 23.37 22.35
CA SER A 101 -7.83 23.42 22.83
C SER A 101 -7.31 24.86 22.95
N ARG A 102 -7.79 25.78 22.10
CA ARG A 102 -7.54 27.23 22.22
C ARG A 102 -8.37 27.94 23.30
N ARG A 103 -9.39 27.32 23.91
CA ARG A 103 -10.40 28.03 24.72
C ARG A 103 -10.59 27.58 26.19
N ARG A 104 -10.07 26.44 26.66
CA ARG A 104 -10.09 25.99 28.09
C ARG A 104 -9.18 24.74 28.21
N LYS A 105 -8.23 24.54 29.14
CA LYS A 105 -8.24 24.50 30.63
C LYS A 105 -9.61 24.23 31.26
N GLU A 106 -9.81 23.00 31.72
CA GLU A 106 -11.03 22.43 32.34
C GLU A 106 -12.14 21.95 31.40
N GLY A 107 -12.44 20.65 31.50
CA GLY A 107 -13.62 19.99 30.94
C GLY A 107 -13.37 18.50 30.72
N ASP A 108 -14.19 17.67 31.37
CA ASP A 108 -14.10 16.20 31.45
C ASP A 108 -13.87 15.49 30.11
N LEU A 109 -12.89 14.57 30.14
CA LEU A 109 -12.51 13.70 29.01
C LEU A 109 -13.61 12.70 28.60
N GLU A 110 -14.62 12.47 29.43
CA GLU A 110 -15.61 11.38 29.25
C GLU A 110 -16.78 11.72 28.30
N SER A 111 -16.84 12.94 27.75
CA SER A 111 -17.97 13.38 26.91
C SER A 111 -17.80 13.15 25.40
N GLN A 112 -16.77 12.44 24.95
CA GLN A 112 -16.66 12.13 23.51
C GLN A 112 -17.66 11.03 23.12
N PRO A 113 -18.55 11.27 22.15
CA PRO A 113 -19.46 10.23 21.70
C PRO A 113 -18.65 9.08 21.13
N TYR A 114 -18.85 7.88 21.67
CA TYR A 114 -18.26 6.65 21.15
C TYR A 114 -19.02 6.30 19.85
N PHE A 115 -18.48 6.73 18.71
CA PHE A 115 -19.09 6.48 17.39
C PHE A 115 -18.84 5.02 16.97
N THR A 116 -19.78 4.14 17.26
CA THR A 116 -19.71 2.72 16.89
C THR A 116 -20.60 2.43 15.70
N GLY A 117 -20.06 2.57 14.49
CA GLY A 117 -20.70 2.03 13.30
C GLY A 117 -20.45 2.85 12.03
N PRO A 118 -20.73 2.27 10.86
CA PRO A 118 -20.78 3.00 9.60
C PRO A 118 -21.85 4.08 9.64
N ASP A 119 -21.61 5.16 8.90
CA ASP A 119 -22.63 6.15 8.61
C ASP A 119 -23.84 5.45 7.95
N GLN A 120 -25.02 5.66 8.52
CA GLN A 120 -26.24 5.01 8.07
C GLN A 120 -26.97 5.80 7.00
N ASP A 121 -26.52 7.04 6.73
CA ASP A 121 -27.05 7.86 5.66
C ASP A 121 -26.79 7.19 4.28
N PRO A 122 -27.85 6.86 3.51
CA PRO A 122 -27.74 6.41 2.12
C PRO A 122 -26.93 7.35 1.22
N ASP A 123 -26.93 8.64 1.54
CA ASP A 123 -26.24 9.70 0.82
C ASP A 123 -24.91 10.09 1.54
N SER A 124 -24.38 9.19 2.37
CA SER A 124 -23.12 9.41 3.11
C SER A 124 -21.99 9.85 2.16
N PRO A 125 -21.28 10.95 2.46
CA PRO A 125 -20.25 11.49 1.57
C PRO A 125 -19.17 10.47 1.19
N GLY A 126 -18.94 10.33 -0.13
CA GLY A 126 -17.96 9.40 -0.69
C GLY A 126 -18.48 7.98 -0.93
N LEU A 127 -19.69 7.64 -0.49
CA LEU A 127 -20.31 6.33 -0.73
C LEU A 127 -20.59 6.08 -2.23
N GLU A 128 -21.02 7.12 -2.96
CA GLU A 128 -21.27 7.05 -4.41
C GLU A 128 -20.04 6.57 -5.20
N GLY A 129 -18.83 6.94 -4.75
CA GLY A 129 -17.58 6.63 -5.43
C GLY A 129 -17.19 5.15 -5.38
N PHE A 130 -17.86 4.35 -4.54
CA PHE A 130 -17.74 2.89 -4.54
C PHE A 130 -18.73 2.28 -5.51
N TYR A 131 -20.00 2.69 -5.45
CA TYR A 131 -21.05 2.20 -6.34
C TYR A 131 -20.91 2.70 -7.78
N SER A 132 -20.08 3.72 -8.02
CA SER A 132 -19.68 4.12 -9.37
C SER A 132 -18.69 3.16 -10.02
N LYS A 133 -18.10 2.22 -9.26
CA LYS A 133 -17.18 1.21 -9.78
C LYS A 133 -17.90 -0.07 -10.21
N ASP A 134 -17.25 -0.91 -11.00
CA ASP A 134 -17.80 -2.21 -11.39
C ASP A 134 -17.56 -3.27 -10.30
N VAL A 135 -16.46 -3.19 -9.55
CA VAL A 135 -16.14 -4.08 -8.44
C VAL A 135 -15.43 -3.34 -7.31
N PHE A 136 -15.81 -3.64 -6.06
CA PHE A 136 -15.09 -3.16 -4.87
C PHE A 136 -15.23 -4.15 -3.70
N ALA A 137 -14.33 -4.07 -2.72
CA ALA A 137 -14.42 -4.87 -1.50
C ALA A 137 -15.46 -4.29 -0.54
N CYS A 138 -16.36 -5.14 -0.06
CA CYS A 138 -17.47 -4.75 0.80
C CYS A 138 -17.51 -5.55 2.10
N GLU A 139 -18.45 -5.19 2.98
CA GLU A 139 -18.93 -6.02 4.08
C GLU A 139 -20.06 -6.95 3.59
N SER A 140 -20.60 -7.78 4.48
CA SER A 140 -21.63 -8.78 4.12
C SER A 140 -22.96 -8.18 3.70
N ASP A 141 -23.24 -6.94 4.08
CA ASP A 141 -24.41 -6.18 3.66
C ASP A 141 -24.21 -5.50 2.30
N GLY A 142 -23.04 -5.64 1.67
CA GLY A 142 -22.72 -5.02 0.38
C GLY A 142 -22.28 -3.56 0.46
N ARG A 143 -22.18 -2.98 1.66
CA ARG A 143 -21.63 -1.63 1.85
C ARG A 143 -20.09 -1.68 1.88
N PRO A 144 -19.41 -0.61 1.46
CA PRO A 144 -17.95 -0.53 1.59
C PRO A 144 -17.51 -0.67 3.04
N LYS A 145 -16.26 -1.08 3.26
CA LYS A 145 -15.71 -1.21 4.62
C LYS A 145 -15.64 0.15 5.29
N TRP A 146 -15.92 0.22 6.60
CA TRP A 146 -15.90 1.48 7.35
C TRP A 146 -14.72 1.58 8.32
N CYS A 147 -14.22 2.80 8.53
CA CYS A 147 -13.33 3.15 9.64
C CYS A 147 -14.05 4.03 10.65
N SER A 148 -14.30 3.51 11.86
CA SER A 148 -14.87 4.29 12.97
C SER A 148 -13.96 5.45 13.41
N GLU A 149 -12.65 5.21 13.48
CA GLU A 149 -11.66 6.21 13.91
C GLU A 149 -11.55 7.38 12.92
N CYS A 150 -11.49 7.09 11.62
CA CYS A 150 -11.44 8.12 10.58
C CYS A 150 -12.82 8.64 10.15
N ARG A 151 -13.89 8.00 10.64
CA ARG A 151 -15.29 8.21 10.24
C ARG A 151 -15.45 8.31 8.72
N ASN A 152 -14.88 7.34 8.01
CA ASN A 152 -14.86 7.33 6.55
C ASN A 152 -14.94 5.91 6.00
N TRP A 153 -15.50 5.79 4.80
CA TRP A 153 -15.46 4.59 3.98
C TRP A 153 -14.00 4.31 3.56
N LYS A 154 -13.57 3.06 3.70
CA LYS A 154 -12.21 2.61 3.40
C LYS A 154 -12.15 2.20 1.93
N PRO A 155 -11.30 2.86 1.12
CA PRO A 155 -10.92 2.34 -0.19
C PRO A 155 -10.41 0.90 -0.08
N ASP A 156 -10.40 0.18 -1.20
CA ASP A 156 -9.89 -1.18 -1.20
C ASP A 156 -8.44 -1.20 -0.66
N ARG A 157 -8.10 -2.28 0.05
CA ARG A 157 -6.76 -2.48 0.64
C ARG A 157 -6.27 -1.36 1.56
N ALA A 158 -7.14 -0.43 1.96
CA ALA A 158 -6.80 0.60 2.92
C ALA A 158 -6.95 0.08 4.35
N HIS A 159 -5.97 0.40 5.20
CA HIS A 159 -5.96 -0.02 6.60
C HIS A 159 -5.74 1.18 7.53
N HIS A 160 -6.45 1.17 8.66
CA HIS A 160 -6.22 2.17 9.71
C HIS A 160 -4.94 1.81 10.47
N SER A 161 -4.02 2.76 10.58
CA SER A 161 -2.80 2.60 11.37
C SER A 161 -2.85 3.52 12.58
N SER A 162 -2.67 2.93 13.76
CA SER A 162 -2.56 3.66 15.04
C SER A 162 -1.26 4.48 15.17
N GLU A 163 -0.25 4.20 14.34
CA GLU A 163 1.03 4.95 14.31
C GLU A 163 0.86 6.32 13.65
N VAL A 164 0.01 6.40 12.61
CA VAL A 164 -0.30 7.66 11.90
C VAL A 164 -1.72 8.19 12.18
N GLU A 165 -2.51 7.44 12.96
CA GLU A 165 -3.89 7.75 13.37
C GLU A 165 -4.83 8.02 12.18
N ARG A 166 -4.56 7.33 11.07
CA ARG A 166 -5.22 7.53 9.78
C ARG A 166 -5.32 6.23 9.00
N CYS A 167 -6.32 6.14 8.13
CA CYS A 167 -6.35 5.14 7.07
C CYS A 167 -5.29 5.44 6.00
N VAL A 168 -4.60 4.40 5.55
CA VAL A 168 -3.53 4.45 4.56
C VAL A 168 -3.90 3.53 3.40
N ARG A 169 -3.87 4.04 2.16
CA ARG A 169 -4.13 3.28 0.93
C ARG A 169 -3.03 2.25 0.70
N LYS A 170 -3.41 1.03 0.29
CA LYS A 170 -2.54 -0.15 0.13
C LYS A 170 -1.41 -0.20 1.16
N MET A 171 -1.80 -0.10 2.44
CA MET A 171 -0.87 -0.01 3.56
C MET A 171 0.03 -1.24 3.61
N ASP A 172 1.35 -1.03 3.62
CA ASP A 172 2.30 -2.13 3.80
C ASP A 172 2.72 -2.21 5.27
N HIS A 173 3.53 -1.26 5.74
CA HIS A 173 3.96 -1.22 7.14
C HIS A 173 4.47 0.16 7.56
N TYR A 174 4.51 0.41 8.87
CA TYR A 174 5.26 1.53 9.42
C TYR A 174 6.73 1.13 9.58
N CYS A 175 7.64 1.85 8.92
CA CYS A 175 9.06 1.52 8.88
C CYS A 175 9.90 2.60 9.57
N PRO A 176 10.46 2.32 10.75
CA PRO A 176 11.34 3.26 11.43
C PRO A 176 12.63 3.58 10.65
N TRP A 177 13.11 2.64 9.82
CA TRP A 177 14.35 2.77 9.04
C TRP A 177 14.27 3.85 7.96
N VAL A 178 13.10 4.00 7.33
CA VAL A 178 12.83 5.03 6.31
C VAL A 178 11.98 6.18 6.87
N GLY A 179 11.74 6.19 8.17
CA GLY A 179 11.20 7.35 8.85
C GLY A 179 9.67 7.52 8.78
N GLY A 180 8.90 6.47 8.49
CA GLY A 180 7.43 6.55 8.47
C GLY A 180 6.70 5.43 7.74
N MET A 181 5.48 5.73 7.30
CA MET A 181 4.55 4.77 6.68
C MET A 181 4.94 4.41 5.25
N VAL A 182 5.07 3.12 4.97
CA VAL A 182 5.24 2.57 3.61
C VAL A 182 3.88 2.15 3.06
N SER A 183 3.53 2.67 1.88
CA SER A 183 2.24 2.49 1.21
C SER A 183 2.40 2.47 -0.32
N GLU A 184 1.31 2.43 -1.09
CA GLU A 184 1.36 2.45 -2.57
C GLU A 184 2.25 3.54 -3.18
N THR A 185 2.35 4.70 -2.52
CA THR A 185 3.08 5.87 -3.04
C THR A 185 4.60 5.75 -2.85
N SER A 186 5.04 4.92 -1.89
CA SER A 186 6.44 4.80 -1.47
C SER A 186 7.01 3.39 -1.62
N PHE A 187 6.18 2.34 -1.69
CA PHE A 187 6.60 0.94 -1.68
C PHE A 187 7.53 0.58 -2.83
N LYS A 188 7.28 1.10 -4.04
CA LYS A 188 8.18 0.97 -5.19
C LYS A 188 9.61 1.43 -4.86
N PHE A 189 9.74 2.64 -4.29
CA PHE A 189 11.03 3.21 -3.95
C PHE A 189 11.70 2.47 -2.80
N PHE A 190 10.91 1.97 -1.83
CA PHE A 190 11.40 1.10 -0.77
C PHE A 190 11.98 -0.21 -1.30
N ALA A 191 11.32 -0.86 -2.27
CA ALA A 191 11.80 -2.06 -2.92
C ALA A 191 13.10 -1.81 -3.73
N GLN A 192 13.21 -0.67 -4.42
CA GLN A 192 14.46 -0.25 -5.07
C GLN A 192 15.56 0.00 -4.04
N PHE A 193 15.26 0.70 -2.95
CA PHE A 193 16.21 1.00 -1.87
C PHE A 193 16.80 -0.27 -1.26
N THR A 194 15.95 -1.24 -0.88
CA THR A 194 16.43 -2.49 -0.27
C THR A 194 17.27 -3.31 -1.25
N PHE A 195 16.88 -3.34 -2.52
CA PHE A 195 17.66 -4.01 -3.58
C PHE A 195 19.05 -3.38 -3.76
N TYR A 196 19.13 -2.07 -3.95
CA TYR A 196 20.43 -1.40 -4.12
C TYR A 196 21.30 -1.45 -2.86
N CYS A 197 20.69 -1.37 -1.68
CA CYS A 197 21.39 -1.55 -0.42
C CYS A 197 21.96 -2.97 -0.30
N THR A 198 21.24 -3.99 -0.79
CA THR A 198 21.73 -5.38 -0.86
C THR A 198 22.93 -5.50 -1.79
N CYS A 199 22.89 -4.91 -2.99
CA CYS A 199 24.03 -4.90 -3.90
C CYS A 199 25.24 -4.17 -3.30
N TYR A 200 25.00 -3.02 -2.67
CA TYR A 200 26.01 -2.24 -1.95
C TYR A 200 26.67 -3.06 -0.82
N CYS A 201 25.88 -3.71 0.04
CA CYS A 201 26.39 -4.57 1.10
C CYS A 201 27.10 -5.82 0.56
N ALA A 202 26.65 -6.39 -0.56
CA ALA A 202 27.32 -7.53 -1.19
C ALA A 202 28.72 -7.18 -1.69
N VAL A 203 28.89 -6.00 -2.32
CA VAL A 203 30.22 -5.50 -2.74
C VAL A 203 31.10 -5.25 -1.52
N ALA A 204 30.58 -4.59 -0.49
CA ALA A 204 31.31 -4.33 0.76
C ALA A 204 31.73 -5.64 1.45
N LEU A 205 30.85 -6.63 1.53
CA LEU A 205 31.11 -7.93 2.11
C LEU A 205 32.16 -8.70 1.30
N GLY A 206 32.05 -8.70 -0.03
CA GLY A 206 33.03 -9.34 -0.92
C GLY A 206 34.43 -8.77 -0.72
N GLN A 207 34.57 -7.44 -0.71
CA GLN A 207 35.87 -6.80 -0.52
C GLN A 207 36.43 -7.03 0.90
N THR A 208 35.61 -6.85 1.93
CA THR A 208 36.05 -7.01 3.33
C THR A 208 36.42 -8.46 3.63
N ALA A 209 35.66 -9.44 3.13
CA ALA A 209 35.97 -10.86 3.27
C ALA A 209 37.24 -11.25 2.50
N TYR A 210 37.43 -10.71 1.29
CA TYR A 210 38.65 -10.92 0.51
C TYR A 210 39.88 -10.39 1.25
N CYS A 211 39.82 -9.14 1.71
CA CYS A 211 40.93 -8.53 2.47
C CYS A 211 41.19 -9.27 3.78
N LEU A 212 40.14 -9.73 4.48
CA LEU A 212 40.29 -10.52 5.69
C LEU A 212 41.00 -11.85 5.39
N ALA A 213 40.65 -12.53 4.30
CA ALA A 213 41.30 -13.77 3.91
C ALA A 213 42.79 -13.57 3.62
N LEU A 214 43.17 -12.46 2.99
CA LEU A 214 44.58 -12.08 2.78
C LEU A 214 45.29 -11.80 4.11
N GLN A 215 44.68 -10.98 4.98
CA GLN A 215 45.25 -10.66 6.29
C GLN A 215 45.43 -11.89 7.19
N VAL A 216 44.51 -12.86 7.12
CA VAL A 216 44.62 -14.15 7.83
C VAL A 216 45.82 -14.95 7.32
N ARG A 217 46.01 -15.00 5.99
CA ARG A 217 47.17 -15.70 5.39
C ARG A 217 48.50 -15.06 5.78
N ASP A 218 48.53 -13.73 5.87
CA ASP A 218 49.72 -12.97 6.19
C ASP A 218 49.96 -12.80 7.71
N GLY A 219 49.03 -13.25 8.56
CA GLY A 219 49.10 -13.03 10.00
C GLY A 219 48.94 -11.57 10.44
N THR A 220 48.28 -10.74 9.62
CA THR A 220 48.14 -9.28 9.80
C THR A 220 46.68 -8.84 10.02
N VAL A 221 45.88 -9.71 10.64
CA VAL A 221 44.44 -9.47 10.88
C VAL A 221 44.22 -8.17 11.67
N ASP A 222 43.41 -7.27 11.10
CA ASP A 222 43.05 -6.00 11.72
C ASP A 222 41.58 -5.96 12.16
N GLY A 223 41.33 -5.33 13.32
CA GLY A 223 39.98 -5.20 13.88
C GLY A 223 39.01 -4.42 13.00
N ARG A 224 39.50 -3.49 12.16
CA ARG A 224 38.65 -2.71 11.23
C ARG A 224 38.17 -3.57 10.07
N THR A 225 38.97 -4.52 9.62
CA THR A 225 38.55 -5.49 8.59
C THR A 225 37.47 -6.42 9.14
N ILE A 226 37.66 -6.91 10.38
CA ILE A 226 36.67 -7.75 11.07
C ILE A 226 35.35 -6.99 11.25
N SER A 227 35.40 -5.74 11.72
CA SER A 227 34.19 -4.93 11.87
C SER A 227 33.52 -4.65 10.52
N GLY A 228 34.31 -4.44 9.45
CA GLY A 228 33.81 -4.30 8.08
C GLY A 228 33.01 -5.52 7.62
N VAL A 229 33.53 -6.73 7.82
CA VAL A 229 32.82 -7.99 7.52
C VAL A 229 31.55 -8.11 8.34
N ALA A 230 31.61 -7.83 9.64
CA ALA A 230 30.46 -7.93 10.54
C ALA A 230 29.32 -6.97 10.15
N ILE A 231 29.65 -5.70 9.87
CA ILE A 231 28.68 -4.68 9.46
C ILE A 231 28.09 -5.03 8.09
N ALA A 232 28.92 -5.35 7.10
CA ALA A 232 28.45 -5.68 5.75
C ALA A 232 27.61 -6.97 5.76
N GLY A 233 27.98 -7.97 6.56
CA GLY A 233 27.23 -9.22 6.71
C GLY A 233 25.88 -9.02 7.37
N PHE A 234 25.82 -8.29 8.50
CA PHE A 234 24.58 -8.01 9.21
C PHE A 234 23.59 -7.22 8.36
N PHE A 235 24.02 -6.07 7.82
CA PHE A 235 23.14 -5.26 6.98
C PHE A 235 22.83 -5.94 5.65
N GLY A 236 23.79 -6.63 5.04
CA GLY A 236 23.58 -7.37 3.80
C GLY A 236 22.56 -8.48 3.92
N LEU A 237 22.61 -9.27 5.00
CA LEU A 237 21.59 -10.29 5.26
C LEU A 237 20.21 -9.65 5.48
N PHE A 238 20.16 -8.61 6.32
CA PHE A 238 18.91 -7.91 6.61
C PHE A 238 18.28 -7.32 5.34
N THR A 239 19.04 -6.60 4.52
CA THR A 239 18.53 -5.98 3.29
C THR A 239 18.19 -7.01 2.23
N PHE A 240 18.94 -8.12 2.16
CA PHE A 240 18.63 -9.24 1.26
C PHE A 240 17.25 -9.83 1.57
N LEU A 241 16.98 -10.11 2.85
CA LEU A 241 15.67 -10.65 3.29
C LEU A 241 14.54 -9.66 3.01
N MET A 242 14.77 -8.35 3.25
CA MET A 242 13.79 -7.31 2.90
C MET A 242 13.56 -7.19 1.40
N THR A 243 14.61 -7.33 0.57
CA THR A 243 14.51 -7.33 -0.89
C THR A 243 13.68 -8.52 -1.37
N ALA A 244 14.01 -9.73 -0.91
CA ALA A 244 13.29 -10.95 -1.27
C ALA A 244 11.81 -10.88 -0.85
N THR A 245 11.53 -10.35 0.33
CA THR A 245 10.15 -10.14 0.82
C THR A 245 9.41 -9.12 -0.03
N SER A 246 10.04 -7.97 -0.33
CA SER A 246 9.43 -6.92 -1.16
C SER A 246 9.13 -7.45 -2.56
N TRP A 247 10.05 -8.20 -3.17
CA TRP A 247 9.86 -8.78 -4.49
C TRP A 247 8.76 -9.85 -4.48
N ARG A 248 8.70 -10.70 -3.45
CA ARG A 248 7.58 -11.64 -3.26
C ARG A 248 6.25 -10.90 -3.18
N PHE A 249 6.18 -9.81 -2.43
CA PHE A 249 4.96 -9.00 -2.28
C PHE A 249 4.54 -8.34 -3.59
N ILE A 250 5.49 -7.81 -4.35
CA ILE A 250 5.25 -7.30 -5.70
C ILE A 250 4.71 -8.42 -6.59
N LEU A 251 5.43 -9.54 -6.70
CA LEU A 251 5.12 -10.64 -7.62
C LEU A 251 3.76 -11.30 -7.32
N LEU A 252 3.37 -11.39 -6.06
CA LEU A 252 2.09 -11.96 -5.63
C LEU A 252 0.98 -10.90 -5.47
N ASN A 253 1.28 -9.62 -5.69
CA ASN A 253 0.40 -8.48 -5.42
C ASN A 253 -0.26 -8.50 -4.04
N ILE A 254 0.52 -8.84 -3.02
CA ILE A 254 0.12 -8.84 -1.60
C ILE A 254 0.87 -7.74 -0.85
N THR A 255 0.31 -7.27 0.26
CA THR A 255 0.98 -6.39 1.23
C THR A 255 1.42 -7.19 2.45
N ASN A 256 2.23 -6.59 3.32
CA ASN A 256 2.56 -7.16 4.63
C ASN A 256 1.30 -7.44 5.47
N ILE A 257 0.27 -6.57 5.39
CA ILE A 257 -1.00 -6.77 6.08
C ILE A 257 -1.72 -8.03 5.58
N ASP A 258 -1.64 -8.31 4.28
CA ASP A 258 -2.21 -9.52 3.69
C ASP A 258 -1.42 -10.76 4.16
N ALA A 259 -0.09 -10.69 4.13
CA ALA A 259 0.80 -11.79 4.49
C ALA A 259 0.74 -12.21 5.98
N LEU A 260 0.41 -11.29 6.88
CA LEU A 260 0.29 -11.57 8.33
C LEU A 260 -1.04 -12.22 8.73
N ARG A 261 -2.03 -12.27 7.82
CA ARG A 261 -3.32 -12.90 8.10
C ARG A 261 -3.20 -14.42 7.93
N LYS A 262 -3.74 -15.19 8.89
CA LYS A 262 -3.72 -16.66 8.85
C LYS A 262 -4.49 -17.26 7.67
N SER A 263 -5.61 -16.63 7.32
CA SER A 263 -6.41 -16.91 6.16
C SER A 263 -7.14 -15.60 5.82
N TRP A 264 -7.30 -15.33 4.54
CA TRP A 264 -7.93 -14.14 4.06
C TRP A 264 -9.03 -14.53 3.08
N VAL A 265 -10.20 -13.96 3.35
CA VAL A 265 -11.37 -14.12 2.51
C VAL A 265 -11.91 -12.72 2.24
N HIS A 266 -12.19 -12.44 0.98
CA HIS A 266 -12.72 -11.16 0.53
C HIS A 266 -14.22 -11.30 0.28
N GLN A 267 -14.96 -10.27 0.67
CA GLN A 267 -16.31 -10.04 0.18
C GLN A 267 -16.21 -8.95 -0.88
N LEU A 268 -16.75 -9.23 -2.06
CA LEU A 268 -16.72 -8.34 -3.21
C LEU A 268 -18.16 -8.03 -3.63
N ALA A 269 -18.42 -6.76 -3.89
CA ALA A 269 -19.62 -6.31 -4.58
C ALA A 269 -19.28 -6.26 -6.07
N ILE A 270 -19.85 -7.15 -6.87
CA ILE A 270 -19.62 -7.27 -8.32
C ILE A 270 -20.86 -6.76 -9.06
N ARG A 271 -20.69 -5.79 -9.96
CA ARG A 271 -21.79 -5.21 -10.73
C ARG A 271 -22.45 -6.25 -11.65
N VAL A 272 -23.77 -6.27 -11.62
CA VAL A 272 -24.64 -7.12 -12.44
C VAL A 272 -25.72 -6.26 -13.12
N PRO A 273 -26.36 -6.74 -14.20
CA PRO A 273 -27.50 -6.06 -14.79
C PRO A 273 -28.60 -5.72 -13.78
N ASN A 274 -29.24 -4.58 -13.97
CA ASN A 274 -30.41 -4.19 -13.17
C ASN A 274 -31.54 -5.22 -13.38
N GLY A 275 -32.24 -5.59 -12.32
CA GLY A 275 -33.29 -6.63 -12.36
C GLY A 275 -32.78 -8.07 -12.26
N THR A 276 -31.48 -8.28 -12.05
CA THR A 276 -30.93 -9.59 -11.66
C THR A 276 -31.65 -10.08 -10.39
N ARG A 277 -32.09 -11.34 -10.39
CA ARG A 277 -32.77 -11.95 -9.24
C ARG A 277 -31.73 -12.47 -8.23
N PRO A 278 -32.03 -12.44 -6.92
CA PRO A 278 -31.13 -13.04 -5.93
C PRO A 278 -30.90 -14.51 -6.24
N GLY A 279 -29.64 -14.93 -6.27
CA GLY A 279 -29.26 -16.33 -6.41
C GLY A 279 -29.21 -17.04 -5.06
N ASN A 280 -29.14 -18.37 -5.08
CA ASN A 280 -28.98 -19.17 -3.86
C ASN A 280 -27.60 -18.97 -3.19
N SER A 281 -26.63 -18.41 -3.90
CA SER A 281 -25.22 -18.31 -3.48
C SER A 281 -24.69 -16.88 -3.33
N TYR A 282 -25.52 -15.86 -3.54
CA TYR A 282 -25.12 -14.45 -3.42
C TYR A 282 -26.30 -13.54 -3.05
N GLY A 283 -26.02 -12.52 -2.24
CA GLY A 283 -26.96 -11.44 -1.95
C GLY A 283 -26.91 -10.35 -3.02
N LEU A 284 -27.91 -9.47 -3.04
CA LEU A 284 -27.93 -8.30 -3.92
C LEU A 284 -28.04 -7.01 -3.12
N ILE A 285 -27.36 -5.97 -3.61
CA ILE A 285 -27.53 -4.59 -3.16
C ILE A 285 -27.67 -3.69 -4.38
N THR A 286 -28.61 -2.76 -4.31
CA THR A 286 -28.87 -1.80 -5.38
C THR A 286 -28.64 -0.39 -4.84
N TYR A 287 -27.86 0.39 -5.58
CA TYR A 287 -27.64 1.81 -5.32
C TYR A 287 -28.47 2.65 -6.31
N PRO A 288 -29.09 3.78 -5.89
CA PRO A 288 -29.06 4.40 -4.56
C PRO A 288 -29.65 3.53 -3.44
N LEU A 289 -29.09 3.62 -2.22
CA LEU A 289 -29.56 2.83 -1.09
C LEU A 289 -30.94 3.34 -0.59
N PRO A 290 -31.80 2.47 -0.03
CA PRO A 290 -33.11 2.88 0.47
C PRO A 290 -32.97 3.90 1.60
N LYS A 291 -33.77 4.98 1.55
CA LYS A 291 -33.93 5.93 2.65
C LYS A 291 -34.88 5.34 3.68
N TYR A 292 -34.37 4.91 4.83
CA TYR A 292 -35.21 4.49 5.95
C TYR A 292 -35.74 5.75 6.66
N PRO A 293 -37.07 5.89 6.84
CA PRO A 293 -37.62 7.02 7.57
C PRO A 293 -37.16 6.97 9.04
N GLN A 294 -36.43 7.99 9.47
CA GLN A 294 -36.11 8.18 10.89
C GLN A 294 -37.35 8.66 11.64
N GLY A 295 -38.03 7.76 12.34
CA GLY A 295 -39.06 8.12 13.33
C GLY A 295 -40.48 8.29 12.79
N ILE A 296 -41.43 8.09 13.72
CA ILE A 296 -42.89 7.89 13.58
C ILE A 296 -43.54 8.84 12.55
N PRO A 297 -44.35 8.33 11.59
CA PRO A 297 -45.09 9.18 10.67
C PRO A 297 -46.21 9.88 11.45
N THR A 298 -46.16 11.22 11.50
CA THR A 298 -47.37 12.01 11.75
C THR A 298 -47.69 12.77 10.47
N SER A 299 -48.93 12.59 10.04
CA SER A 299 -49.58 13.11 8.84
C SER A 299 -49.18 12.48 7.50
N SER A 300 -50.19 11.79 6.96
CA SER A 300 -50.40 11.38 5.59
C SER A 300 -50.37 12.57 4.63
N ASP A 301 -49.34 12.64 3.81
CA ASP A 301 -49.36 12.99 2.38
C ASP A 301 -47.92 13.32 1.96
N ALA A 302 -47.16 12.28 1.64
CA ALA A 302 -45.95 12.42 0.84
C ALA A 302 -46.14 11.51 -0.38
N THR A 303 -46.54 12.16 -1.47
CA THR A 303 -46.58 11.62 -2.82
C THR A 303 -45.31 10.84 -3.12
N VAL A 304 -45.49 9.59 -3.56
CA VAL A 304 -44.50 8.70 -4.14
C VAL A 304 -43.58 9.48 -5.08
N ASP A 305 -42.28 9.52 -4.78
CA ASP A 305 -41.26 10.08 -5.66
C ASP A 305 -41.38 9.43 -7.05
N SER A 306 -41.70 10.24 -8.04
CA SER A 306 -41.71 9.81 -9.45
C SER A 306 -40.26 9.60 -9.90
N GLU A 307 -39.80 8.35 -9.91
CA GLU A 307 -38.51 7.97 -10.51
C GLU A 307 -38.40 8.54 -11.93
N THR A 308 -37.45 9.46 -12.15
CA THR A 308 -37.24 9.97 -13.51
C THR A 308 -36.50 8.92 -14.34
N PRO A 309 -36.65 8.90 -15.68
CA PRO A 309 -35.85 8.03 -16.55
C PRO A 309 -34.32 8.20 -16.35
N ARG A 310 -33.90 9.39 -15.90
CA ARG A 310 -32.52 9.71 -15.53
C ARG A 310 -32.08 8.97 -14.25
N ASP A 311 -32.97 8.82 -13.27
CA ASP A 311 -32.69 8.10 -12.02
C ASP A 311 -32.60 6.58 -12.25
N ARG A 312 -33.40 6.06 -13.18
CA ARG A 312 -33.32 4.66 -13.61
C ARG A 312 -31.99 4.32 -14.31
N LEU A 313 -31.40 5.28 -15.02
CA LEU A 313 -30.08 5.14 -15.64
C LEU A 313 -28.92 5.24 -14.62
N ALA A 314 -29.16 5.84 -13.44
CA ALA A 314 -28.19 5.95 -12.37
C ALA A 314 -28.20 4.75 -11.40
N THR A 315 -29.19 3.86 -11.52
CA THR A 315 -29.34 2.69 -10.65
C THR A 315 -28.31 1.63 -11.01
N ARG A 316 -27.62 1.08 -10.00
CA ARG A 316 -26.65 -0.01 -10.18
C ARG A 316 -26.86 -1.11 -9.16
N THR A 317 -26.99 -2.35 -9.65
CA THR A 317 -27.12 -3.54 -8.82
C THR A 317 -25.79 -4.30 -8.74
N PHE A 318 -25.47 -4.79 -7.55
CA PHE A 318 -24.26 -5.56 -7.26
C PHE A 318 -24.61 -6.88 -6.60
N ALA A 319 -23.95 -7.95 -7.03
CA ALA A 319 -23.93 -9.24 -6.36
C ALA A 319 -22.83 -9.27 -5.31
N ILE A 320 -23.20 -9.67 -4.09
CA ILE A 320 -22.29 -9.80 -2.96
C ILE A 320 -21.79 -11.23 -2.94
N VAL A 321 -20.52 -11.41 -3.33
CA VAL A 321 -19.88 -12.73 -3.38
C VAL A 321 -18.68 -12.79 -2.45
N ARG A 322 -18.34 -14.02 -2.05
CA ARG A 322 -17.23 -14.31 -1.16
C ARG A 322 -16.18 -15.13 -1.89
N THR A 323 -14.92 -14.79 -1.73
CA THR A 323 -13.80 -15.61 -2.22
C THR A 323 -13.65 -16.88 -1.38
N GLU A 324 -13.00 -17.89 -1.93
CA GLU A 324 -12.47 -18.98 -1.11
C GLU A 324 -11.26 -18.50 -0.30
N PRO A 325 -10.89 -19.23 0.79
CA PRO A 325 -9.66 -18.96 1.51
C PRO A 325 -8.46 -18.89 0.57
N ASP A 326 -7.67 -17.84 0.73
CA ASP A 326 -6.40 -17.61 0.04
C ASP A 326 -6.48 -17.26 -1.46
N GLU A 327 -7.68 -17.07 -2.01
CA GLU A 327 -7.86 -16.50 -3.34
C GLU A 327 -7.60 -14.98 -3.32
N ASN A 328 -6.63 -14.50 -4.11
CA ASN A 328 -6.29 -13.08 -4.25
C ASN A 328 -7.05 -12.42 -5.42
N PRO A 329 -7.97 -11.48 -5.18
CA PRO A 329 -8.68 -10.74 -6.24
C PRO A 329 -7.76 -9.86 -7.08
N TRP A 330 -6.63 -9.41 -6.55
CA TRP A 330 -5.71 -8.49 -7.20
C TRP A 330 -4.51 -9.20 -7.86
N ASP A 331 -4.47 -10.53 -7.89
CA ASP A 331 -3.39 -11.25 -8.58
C ASP A 331 -3.59 -11.19 -10.11
N LEU A 332 -2.75 -10.40 -10.78
CA LEU A 332 -2.73 -10.21 -12.23
C LEU A 332 -1.78 -11.20 -12.93
N GLY A 333 -1.11 -12.07 -12.18
CA GLY A 333 0.04 -12.86 -12.63
C GLY A 333 1.36 -12.10 -12.49
N TYR A 334 2.46 -12.85 -12.33
CA TYR A 334 3.78 -12.31 -11.95
C TYR A 334 4.25 -11.08 -12.75
N ALA A 335 4.16 -11.13 -14.08
CA ALA A 335 4.62 -10.04 -14.93
C ALA A 335 3.78 -8.77 -14.76
N ARG A 336 2.44 -8.90 -14.74
CA ARG A 336 1.54 -7.76 -14.61
C ARG A 336 1.57 -7.17 -13.21
N ASN A 337 1.67 -8.04 -12.19
CA ASN A 337 1.90 -7.65 -10.80
C ASN A 337 3.20 -6.85 -10.64
N TRP A 338 4.28 -7.26 -11.30
CA TRP A 338 5.51 -6.50 -11.33
C TRP A 338 5.30 -5.11 -11.95
N THR A 339 4.71 -5.04 -13.14
CA THR A 339 4.51 -3.76 -13.83
C THR A 339 3.53 -2.83 -13.13
N SER A 340 2.54 -3.36 -12.42
CA SER A 340 1.56 -2.53 -11.68
C SER A 340 2.21 -1.77 -10.53
N ILE A 341 3.35 -2.25 -10.01
CA ILE A 341 4.14 -1.57 -8.97
C ILE A 341 5.34 -0.82 -9.57
N MET A 342 6.16 -1.51 -10.36
CA MET A 342 7.46 -1.00 -10.80
C MET A 342 7.37 -0.08 -12.00
N GLY A 343 6.27 -0.11 -12.76
CA GLY A 343 6.11 0.62 -14.03
C GLY A 343 6.37 -0.25 -15.25
N TYR A 344 6.35 0.36 -16.42
CA TYR A 344 6.31 -0.36 -17.70
C TYR A 344 7.65 -0.39 -18.43
N THR A 345 8.62 0.42 -18.01
CA THR A 345 9.93 0.52 -18.65
C THR A 345 11.07 0.15 -17.71
N LEU A 346 12.21 -0.28 -18.27
CA LEU A 346 13.43 -0.55 -17.49
C LEU A 346 13.88 0.68 -16.69
N ILE A 347 13.67 1.89 -17.22
CA ILE A 347 13.98 3.13 -16.52
C ILE A 347 13.11 3.27 -15.27
N ASP A 348 11.83 2.92 -15.35
CA ASP A 348 10.94 2.94 -14.18
C ASP A 348 11.37 1.93 -13.12
N TRP A 349 11.95 0.79 -13.54
CA TRP A 349 12.39 -0.27 -12.64
C TRP A 349 13.68 0.07 -11.92
N LEU A 350 14.62 0.73 -12.61
CA LEU A 350 15.95 1.02 -12.08
C LEU A 350 16.06 2.39 -11.41
N LEU A 351 15.36 3.42 -11.93
CA LEU A 351 15.52 4.78 -11.43
C LEU A 351 14.34 5.22 -10.54
N PRO A 352 14.61 5.89 -9.41
CA PRO A 352 13.58 6.30 -8.45
C PRO A 352 12.86 7.60 -8.88
N ILE A 353 12.42 7.67 -10.14
CA ILE A 353 11.86 8.90 -10.73
C ILE A 353 10.33 8.86 -10.69
N ARG A 354 9.73 7.94 -11.45
CA ARG A 354 8.27 7.84 -11.60
C ARG A 354 7.62 7.08 -10.46
N GLY A 355 6.45 7.55 -10.03
CA GLY A 355 5.61 6.86 -9.04
C GLY A 355 5.11 5.49 -9.54
N SER A 356 4.54 4.72 -8.62
CA SER A 356 3.91 3.44 -8.92
C SER A 356 2.61 3.65 -9.73
N PRO A 357 2.37 2.90 -10.82
CA PRO A 357 1.09 2.92 -11.52
C PRO A 357 -0.10 2.59 -10.62
N CYS A 358 0.07 1.71 -9.62
CA CYS A 358 -1.01 1.31 -8.72
C CYS A 358 -1.55 2.43 -7.80
N ALA A 359 -0.89 3.60 -7.76
CA ALA A 359 -1.37 4.77 -7.02
C ALA A 359 -2.34 5.64 -7.85
N ASN A 360 -2.63 5.24 -9.10
CA ASN A 360 -3.69 5.84 -9.90
C ASN A 360 -5.02 5.10 -9.63
N HIS A 361 -6.06 5.86 -9.29
CA HIS A 361 -7.39 5.34 -8.96
C HIS A 361 -8.49 5.92 -9.86
N ASP A 362 -8.14 6.41 -11.06
CA ASP A 362 -9.09 7.00 -12.02
C ASP A 362 -9.94 5.93 -12.74
N SER A 363 -9.65 4.63 -12.54
CA SER A 363 -10.40 3.54 -13.14
C SER A 363 -11.81 3.43 -12.55
N MET A 364 -12.79 3.23 -13.44
CA MET A 364 -14.17 2.92 -13.07
C MET A 364 -14.39 1.42 -12.84
N GLU A 365 -13.37 0.57 -13.05
CA GLU A 365 -13.48 -0.86 -12.75
C GLU A 365 -13.41 -1.10 -11.24
N SER A 366 -12.35 -0.62 -10.60
CA SER A 366 -12.01 -0.86 -9.19
C SER A 366 -10.90 0.11 -8.73
N ASP A 367 -10.67 0.24 -7.41
CA ASP A 367 -9.58 1.09 -6.89
C ASP A 367 -8.18 0.60 -7.29
N TYR A 368 -8.02 -0.72 -7.46
CA TYR A 368 -6.83 -1.37 -8.01
C TYR A 368 -7.28 -2.43 -9.00
N GLU A 369 -6.51 -2.58 -10.06
CA GLU A 369 -6.79 -3.56 -11.11
C GLU A 369 -7.11 -4.95 -10.55
N MET A 370 -8.20 -5.54 -11.05
CA MET A 370 -8.66 -6.85 -10.64
C MET A 370 -8.07 -7.94 -11.55
N GLY A 371 -7.70 -9.05 -10.93
CA GLY A 371 -7.18 -10.23 -11.61
C GLY A 371 -8.29 -11.11 -12.19
N PRO A 372 -7.91 -12.23 -12.84
CA PRO A 372 -8.84 -13.18 -13.43
C PRO A 372 -9.80 -13.84 -12.43
N LEU A 373 -9.55 -13.69 -11.12
CA LEU A 373 -10.42 -14.23 -10.07
C LEU A 373 -11.84 -13.66 -10.16
N VAL A 374 -12.02 -12.38 -10.48
CA VAL A 374 -13.36 -11.78 -10.58
C VAL A 374 -14.20 -12.49 -11.64
N GLN A 375 -13.61 -12.80 -12.79
CA GLN A 375 -14.28 -13.56 -13.84
C GLN A 375 -14.63 -14.98 -13.38
N ARG A 376 -13.71 -15.67 -12.69
CA ARG A 376 -13.99 -16.99 -12.11
C ARG A 376 -15.12 -16.96 -11.08
N LEU A 377 -15.22 -15.88 -10.28
CA LEU A 377 -16.32 -15.70 -9.34
C LEU A 377 -17.65 -15.46 -10.07
N ARG A 378 -17.65 -14.70 -11.17
CA ARG A 378 -18.83 -14.56 -12.02
C ARG A 378 -19.31 -15.90 -12.54
N GLU A 379 -18.40 -16.73 -13.05
CA GLU A 379 -18.71 -18.08 -13.54
C GLU A 379 -19.20 -19.01 -12.41
N ARG A 380 -18.49 -19.03 -11.27
CA ARG A 380 -18.81 -19.85 -10.09
C ARG A 380 -20.20 -19.57 -9.54
N HIS A 381 -20.62 -18.30 -9.56
CA HIS A 381 -21.92 -17.87 -9.03
C HIS A 381 -22.98 -17.63 -10.13
N GLY A 382 -22.67 -17.89 -11.40
CA GLY A 382 -23.59 -17.66 -12.51
C GLY A 382 -24.03 -16.19 -12.65
N LEU A 383 -23.11 -15.25 -12.40
CA LEU A 383 -23.41 -13.81 -12.46
C LEU A 383 -23.45 -13.34 -13.92
N PRO A 384 -24.56 -12.70 -14.37
CA PRO A 384 -24.65 -12.17 -15.71
C PRO A 384 -23.70 -10.98 -15.92
N ASP A 385 -23.19 -10.85 -17.15
CA ASP A 385 -22.33 -9.72 -17.54
C ASP A 385 -23.18 -8.44 -17.69
N PRO A 386 -22.87 -7.35 -16.97
CA PRO A 386 -23.58 -6.08 -17.11
C PRO A 386 -23.54 -5.50 -18.54
N ASN A 387 -22.54 -5.83 -19.34
CA ASN A 387 -22.36 -5.29 -20.71
C ASN A 387 -22.76 -6.29 -21.82
N GLY A 388 -23.11 -7.53 -21.48
CA GLY A 388 -23.32 -8.63 -22.43
C GLY A 388 -24.63 -8.61 -23.22
N SER A 389 -25.43 -7.55 -23.14
CA SER A 389 -26.75 -7.45 -23.80
C SER A 389 -26.89 -6.31 -24.81
N SER A 390 -25.90 -5.42 -24.94
CA SER A 390 -25.94 -4.28 -25.87
C SER A 390 -25.22 -4.54 -27.20
N SER A 391 -24.09 -5.26 -27.19
CA SER A 391 -23.28 -5.47 -28.42
C SER A 391 -23.92 -6.44 -29.43
N GLY A 392 -24.74 -7.38 -28.98
CA GLY A 392 -25.48 -8.30 -29.86
C GLY A 392 -26.75 -7.69 -30.46
N ARG A 393 -27.35 -6.69 -29.79
CA ARG A 393 -28.57 -6.02 -30.26
C ARG A 393 -28.28 -4.89 -31.25
N GLU A 394 -27.26 -4.06 -31.00
CA GLU A 394 -26.87 -3.01 -31.97
C GLU A 394 -26.40 -3.58 -33.31
N MET A 395 -25.70 -4.72 -33.31
CA MET A 395 -25.23 -5.36 -34.54
C MET A 395 -26.36 -6.08 -35.31
N GLN A 396 -27.49 -6.35 -34.65
CA GLN A 396 -28.66 -6.96 -35.27
C GLN A 396 -29.65 -5.89 -35.77
N GLU A 397 -29.82 -4.78 -35.04
CA GLU A 397 -30.61 -3.62 -35.50
C GLU A 397 -29.99 -2.92 -36.72
N LEU A 398 -28.65 -2.83 -36.81
CA LEU A 398 -27.97 -2.33 -38.02
C LEU A 398 -28.10 -3.28 -39.22
N ARG A 399 -28.33 -4.57 -38.97
CA ARG A 399 -28.49 -5.58 -40.01
C ARG A 399 -29.93 -5.67 -40.52
N ASP A 400 -30.88 -5.33 -39.66
CA ASP A 400 -32.31 -5.27 -39.98
C ASP A 400 -32.72 -3.90 -40.56
N SER A 401 -31.89 -2.86 -40.46
CA SER A 401 -32.10 -1.55 -41.11
C SER A 401 -31.60 -1.46 -42.55
N ASP A 402 -30.85 -2.46 -43.03
CA ASP A 402 -30.33 -2.56 -44.41
C ASP A 402 -31.14 -3.58 -45.27
N HIS A 403 -32.37 -3.91 -44.86
CA HIS A 403 -33.30 -4.79 -45.60
C HIS A 403 -34.65 -4.14 -45.91
#